data_AF-A0A934LMB0-F1
#
_entry.id   AF-A0A934LMB0-F1
#
_cell.length_a   1.000
_cell.length_b   1.000
_cell.length_c   1.000
_cell.angle_alpha   90.00
_cell.angle_beta   90.00
_cell.angle_gamma   90.00
#
_symmetry.space_group_name_H-M   'P 1'
#
loop_
_entity.id
_entity.type
_entity.pdbx_description
1 polymer ?
#
loop_
_entity_poly.entity_id
_entity_poly.type
_entity_poly.pdbx_seq_one_letter_code
_entity_poly.pdbx_strand_id
1 'polypeptide(L)'
;MSSSKLLTCPNCGEGLEKRWQYCPICGLDLAEADAAPRHRTEYKTEAGRLAEYTELFGSAQETLEAPDGDLEGALSECEAALELSPNSAEAHNLRGLILDLLERPDEAIQAYREAVRLDPNFEDARANLADSQQEQRETPIQMVGLDVSDPENEGEKKFASTIIAAMIMLLTLAIAAALMNGR
;
A
#
# COMPACT_ATOMS: atom_id res chain seq x y z
N MET A 1 -11.12 -12.11 57.34
CA MET A 1 -10.83 -10.95 56.47
C MET A 1 -10.84 -11.47 55.05
N SER A 2 -11.83 -11.09 54.27
CA SER A 2 -12.21 -11.74 53.00
C SER A 2 -11.16 -11.49 51.93
N SER A 3 -10.44 -12.54 51.52
CA SER A 3 -9.55 -12.54 50.35
C SER A 3 -10.37 -12.45 49.07
N SER A 4 -10.80 -11.23 48.74
CA SER A 4 -11.40 -10.91 47.46
C SER A 4 -10.33 -11.07 46.39
N LYS A 5 -10.47 -12.05 45.49
CA LYS A 5 -9.57 -12.27 44.36
C LYS A 5 -9.34 -10.95 43.60
N LEU A 6 -8.15 -10.38 43.77
CA LEU A 6 -7.68 -9.21 43.05
C LEU A 6 -7.49 -9.62 41.58
N LEU A 7 -8.10 -8.88 40.66
CA LEU A 7 -7.63 -8.90 39.27
C LEU A 7 -6.41 -7.99 39.21
N THR A 8 -5.39 -8.36 38.46
CA THR A 8 -4.26 -7.45 38.25
C THR A 8 -4.54 -6.62 37.01
N CYS A 9 -4.37 -5.30 37.10
CA CYS A 9 -4.51 -4.41 35.97
C CYS A 9 -3.52 -4.80 34.87
N PRO A 10 -3.96 -5.17 33.65
CA PRO A 10 -3.06 -5.53 32.57
C PRO A 10 -2.28 -4.32 32.03
N ASN A 11 -2.65 -3.11 32.43
CA ASN A 11 -1.96 -1.89 32.04
C ASN A 11 -0.76 -1.57 32.92
N CYS A 12 -0.98 -1.42 34.23
CA CYS A 12 0.05 -0.94 35.16
C CYS A 12 0.46 -1.96 36.24
N GLY A 13 -0.11 -3.17 36.22
CA GLY A 13 0.18 -4.21 37.22
C GLY A 13 -0.46 -3.96 38.59
N GLU A 14 -1.27 -2.90 38.74
CA GLU A 14 -1.93 -2.56 40.00
C GLU A 14 -2.99 -3.60 40.39
N GLY A 15 -3.14 -3.86 41.68
CA GLY A 15 -4.18 -4.75 42.20
C GLY A 15 -5.56 -4.08 42.11
N LEU A 16 -6.44 -4.64 41.29
CA LEU A 16 -7.80 -4.14 41.08
C LEU A 16 -8.82 -4.92 41.91
N GLU A 17 -9.76 -4.19 42.50
CA GLU A 17 -10.96 -4.78 43.05
C GLU A 17 -12.00 -4.96 41.94
N LYS A 18 -12.81 -6.02 42.01
CA LYS A 18 -13.80 -6.38 40.97
C LYS A 18 -14.91 -5.35 40.69
N ARG A 19 -14.98 -4.26 41.46
CA ARG A 19 -16.02 -3.22 41.33
C ARG A 19 -15.63 -2.04 40.45
N TRP A 20 -14.37 -1.96 40.04
CA TRP A 20 -13.86 -0.81 39.32
C TRP A 20 -14.21 -0.93 37.84
N GLN A 21 -14.79 0.12 37.26
CA GLN A 21 -15.10 0.20 35.82
C GLN A 21 -13.87 0.69 35.02
N TYR A 22 -12.94 1.38 35.68
CA TYR A 22 -11.67 1.82 35.11
C TYR A 22 -10.55 1.73 36.16
N CYS A 23 -9.29 1.67 35.73
CA CYS A 23 -8.13 1.68 36.63
C CYS A 23 -7.83 3.12 37.14
N PRO A 24 -7.70 3.35 38.45
CA PRO A 24 -7.43 4.69 39.01
C PRO A 24 -6.06 5.24 38.64
N ILE A 25 -5.09 4.35 38.39
CA ILE A 25 -3.68 4.72 38.24
C ILE A 25 -3.40 5.15 36.81
N CYS A 26 -3.92 4.41 35.83
CA CYS A 26 -3.61 4.63 34.42
C CYS A 26 -4.83 4.97 33.56
N GLY A 27 -6.04 5.02 34.15
CA GLY A 27 -7.26 5.37 33.43
C GLY A 27 -7.79 4.32 32.46
N LEU A 28 -7.24 3.09 32.46
CA LEU A 28 -7.70 2.00 31.58
C LEU A 28 -9.18 1.69 31.84
N ASP A 29 -10.03 1.75 30.82
CA ASP A 29 -11.39 1.20 30.86
C ASP A 29 -11.33 -0.34 30.85
N LEU A 30 -11.93 -0.97 31.85
CA LEU A 30 -11.88 -2.42 32.04
C LEU A 30 -12.96 -3.15 31.23
N ALA A 31 -13.94 -2.44 30.66
CA ALA A 31 -14.96 -3.02 29.80
C ALA A 31 -14.46 -3.24 28.35
N GLU A 32 -13.49 -2.44 27.89
CA GLU A 32 -12.89 -2.56 26.55
C GLU A 32 -11.70 -3.53 26.50
N ALA A 33 -11.12 -3.86 27.66
CA ALA A 33 -9.93 -4.70 27.77
C ALA A 33 -10.13 -6.16 27.28
N ASP A 34 -11.36 -6.67 27.29
CA ASP A 34 -11.69 -8.03 26.86
C ASP A 34 -11.90 -8.18 25.33
N ALA A 35 -11.82 -7.09 24.56
CA ALA A 35 -12.19 -7.06 23.14
C ALA A 35 -11.01 -6.89 22.14
N ALA A 36 -9.75 -6.77 22.61
CA ALA A 36 -8.63 -6.37 21.75
C ALA A 36 -7.83 -7.56 21.13
N PRO A 37 -7.43 -7.51 19.83
CA PRO A 37 -6.61 -8.53 19.18
C PRO A 37 -5.13 -8.59 19.66
N ARG A 38 -4.47 -9.73 19.39
CA ARG A 38 -3.28 -10.31 20.07
C ARG A 38 -1.93 -9.58 19.99
N HIS A 39 -1.83 -8.36 19.45
CA HIS A 39 -0.53 -7.65 19.33
C HIS A 39 -0.42 -6.38 20.20
N ARG A 40 -1.20 -6.27 21.28
CA ARG A 40 -1.41 -4.98 21.97
C ARG A 40 -1.07 -5.02 23.47
N THR A 41 0.21 -5.00 23.84
CA THR A 41 0.60 -4.80 25.28
C THR A 41 1.38 -3.53 25.57
N GLU A 42 1.89 -2.78 24.58
CA GLU A 42 2.86 -1.70 24.82
C GLU A 42 2.41 -0.26 24.47
N TYR A 43 1.30 -0.04 23.74
CA TYR A 43 0.89 1.31 23.26
C TYR A 43 0.28 2.29 24.28
N LYS A 44 0.49 2.13 25.59
CA LYS A 44 -0.32 2.82 26.62
C LYS A 44 0.00 4.30 26.84
N THR A 45 1.03 4.84 26.17
CA THR A 45 1.32 6.28 26.16
C THR A 45 1.54 6.77 24.73
N GLU A 46 1.18 8.02 24.43
CA GLU A 46 1.43 8.63 23.11
C GLU A 46 2.92 8.59 22.74
N ALA A 47 3.79 8.77 23.74
CA ALA A 47 5.24 8.68 23.57
C ALA A 47 5.70 7.25 23.21
N GLY A 48 5.10 6.21 23.81
CA GLY A 48 5.39 4.81 23.46
C GLY A 48 4.92 4.47 22.05
N ARG A 49 3.72 4.94 21.66
CA ARG A 49 3.20 4.77 20.29
C ARG A 49 4.12 5.43 19.25
N LEU A 50 4.61 6.64 19.54
CA LEU A 50 5.53 7.34 18.65
C LEU A 50 6.88 6.63 18.55
N ALA A 51 7.43 6.14 19.67
CA ALA A 51 8.71 5.42 19.66
C ALA A 51 8.63 4.13 18.82
N GLU A 52 7.55 3.36 18.98
CA GLU A 52 7.34 2.12 18.22
C GLU A 52 7.04 2.41 16.74
N TYR A 53 6.29 3.47 16.45
CA TYR A 53 6.14 3.97 15.07
C TYR A 53 7.51 4.26 14.43
N THR A 54 8.40 4.98 15.13
CA THR A 54 9.72 5.32 14.60
C THR A 54 10.58 4.09 14.38
N GLU A 55 10.51 3.10 15.26
CA GLU A 55 11.24 1.84 15.10
C GLU A 55 10.74 1.04 13.89
N LEU A 56 9.43 0.81 13.79
CA LEU A 56 8.81 0.08 12.68
C LEU A 56 9.03 0.80 11.35
N PHE A 57 8.84 2.12 11.32
CA PHE A 57 9.06 2.92 10.12
C PHE A 57 10.53 2.90 9.69
N GLY A 58 11.47 3.04 10.63
CA GLY A 58 12.90 2.98 10.34
C GLY A 58 13.35 1.61 9.84
N SER A 59 12.83 0.52 10.44
CA SER A 59 13.12 -0.85 10.02
C SER A 59 12.62 -1.13 8.60
N ALA A 60 11.41 -0.68 8.27
CA ALA A 60 10.86 -0.79 6.92
C ALA A 60 11.70 0.01 5.89
N GLN A 61 12.18 1.21 6.24
CA GLN A 61 13.07 2.01 5.38
C GLN A 61 14.42 1.34 5.17
N GLU A 62 15.05 0.83 6.23
CA GLU A 62 16.34 0.14 6.13
C GLU A 62 16.23 -1.10 5.23
N THR A 63 15.14 -1.86 5.39
CA THR A 63 14.88 -3.05 4.55
C THR A 63 14.65 -2.67 3.09
N LEU A 64 13.99 -1.54 2.82
CA LEU A 64 13.79 -1.04 1.46
C LEU A 64 15.10 -0.68 0.75
N GLU A 65 16.06 -0.10 1.47
CA GLU A 65 17.37 0.30 0.93
C GLU A 65 18.34 -0.89 0.78
N ALA A 66 18.04 -2.02 1.42
CA ALA A 66 18.87 -3.21 1.37
C ALA A 66 18.73 -3.94 0.01
N PRO A 67 19.84 -4.36 -0.64
CA PRO A 67 19.80 -5.02 -1.95
C PRO A 67 19.02 -6.35 -1.98
N ASP A 68 18.99 -7.05 -0.85
CA ASP A 68 18.29 -8.33 -0.65
C ASP A 68 17.20 -8.20 0.44
N GLY A 69 16.65 -6.99 0.60
CA GLY A 69 15.63 -6.71 1.61
C GLY A 69 14.35 -7.51 1.40
N ASP A 70 13.79 -8.05 2.48
CA ASP A 70 12.48 -8.69 2.46
C ASP A 70 11.38 -7.63 2.31
N LEU A 71 10.99 -7.35 1.07
CA LEU A 71 9.99 -6.33 0.76
C LEU A 71 8.61 -6.64 1.34
N GLU A 72 8.23 -7.92 1.49
CA GLU A 72 6.97 -8.29 2.14
C GLU A 72 7.05 -8.07 3.66
N GLY A 73 8.21 -8.36 4.25
CA GLY A 73 8.52 -8.00 5.64
C GLY A 73 8.45 -6.48 5.87
N ALA A 74 9.09 -5.70 5.00
CA ALA A 74 9.07 -4.24 5.04
C ALA A 74 7.64 -3.69 4.90
N LEU A 75 6.82 -4.30 4.03
CA LEU A 75 5.42 -3.93 3.88
C LEU A 75 4.66 -4.18 5.19
N SER A 76 4.86 -5.33 5.83
CA SER A 76 4.22 -5.67 7.10
C SER A 76 4.63 -4.70 8.22
N GLU A 77 5.90 -4.30 8.29
CA GLU A 77 6.38 -3.33 9.27
C GLU A 77 5.83 -1.92 9.00
N CYS A 78 5.76 -1.53 7.73
CA CYS A 78 5.16 -0.27 7.32
C CYS A 78 3.66 -0.21 7.65
N GLU A 79 2.93 -1.30 7.43
CA GLU A 79 1.51 -1.41 7.80
C GLU A 79 1.31 -1.36 9.31
N ALA A 80 2.17 -2.02 10.09
CA ALA A 80 2.17 -1.90 11.54
C ALA A 80 2.44 -0.45 12.00
N ALA A 81 3.39 0.26 11.37
CA ALA A 81 3.62 1.67 11.64
C ALA A 81 2.37 2.53 11.33
N LEU A 82 1.66 2.23 10.24
CA LEU A 82 0.41 2.90 9.87
C LEU A 82 -0.75 2.60 10.83
N GLU A 83 -0.78 1.44 11.49
CA GLU A 83 -1.75 1.17 12.57
C GLU A 83 -1.54 2.11 13.77
N LEU A 84 -0.29 2.53 14.00
CA LEU A 84 0.08 3.45 15.07
C LEU A 84 -0.13 4.91 14.68
N SER A 85 0.20 5.26 13.44
CA SER A 85 0.08 6.62 12.91
C SER A 85 -0.59 6.60 11.53
N PRO A 86 -1.93 6.43 11.47
CA PRO A 86 -2.65 6.27 10.21
C PRO A 86 -2.64 7.53 9.33
N ASN A 87 -2.30 8.67 9.92
CA ASN A 87 -2.22 9.97 9.24
C ASN A 87 -0.78 10.37 8.88
N SER A 88 0.18 9.45 8.94
CA SER A 88 1.55 9.74 8.52
C SER A 88 1.67 9.72 6.99
N ALA A 89 1.83 10.90 6.39
CA ALA A 89 2.06 11.02 4.95
C ALA A 89 3.34 10.29 4.51
N GLU A 90 4.40 10.34 5.33
CA GLU A 90 5.67 9.63 5.10
C GLU A 90 5.49 8.11 5.06
N ALA A 91 4.72 7.54 6.00
CA ALA A 91 4.44 6.11 6.03
C ALA A 91 3.58 5.65 4.85
N HIS A 92 2.59 6.45 4.43
CA HIS A 92 1.83 6.15 3.21
C HIS A 92 2.70 6.23 1.95
N ASN A 93 3.65 7.17 1.87
CA ASN A 93 4.61 7.23 0.76
C ASN A 93 5.55 6.01 0.76
N LEU A 94 6.08 5.63 1.93
CA LEU A 94 6.93 4.45 2.08
C LEU A 94 6.19 3.17 1.67
N ARG A 95 4.94 3.01 2.10
CA ARG A 95 4.08 1.90 1.67
C ARG A 95 3.94 1.87 0.14
N GLY A 96 3.76 3.02 -0.50
CA GLY A 96 3.72 3.12 -1.95
C GLY A 96 5.02 2.63 -2.61
N LEU A 97 6.17 3.08 -2.11
CA LEU A 97 7.48 2.68 -2.65
C LEU A 97 7.71 1.17 -2.55
N ILE A 98 7.39 0.59 -1.39
CA ILE A 98 7.50 -0.86 -1.18
C ILE A 98 6.58 -1.62 -2.14
N LEU A 99 5.34 -1.14 -2.34
CA LEU A 99 4.37 -1.77 -3.24
C LEU A 99 4.78 -1.68 -4.71
N ASP A 100 5.41 -0.58 -5.14
CA ASP A 100 5.96 -0.47 -6.50
C ASP A 100 7.07 -1.50 -6.72
N LEU A 101 7.99 -1.67 -5.76
CA LEU A 101 9.04 -2.69 -5.85
C LEU A 101 8.51 -4.12 -5.80
N LEU A 102 7.35 -4.34 -5.17
CA LEU A 102 6.61 -5.61 -5.17
C LEU A 102 5.77 -5.81 -6.44
N GLU A 103 5.86 -4.93 -7.44
CA GLU A 103 5.07 -4.97 -8.67
C GLU A 103 3.54 -4.93 -8.41
N ARG A 104 3.13 -4.17 -7.38
CA ARG A 104 1.71 -3.94 -6.99
C ARG A 104 1.29 -2.48 -7.23
N PRO A 105 1.36 -1.97 -8.47
CA PRO A 105 1.23 -0.53 -8.78
C PRO A 105 -0.15 0.05 -8.45
N ASP A 106 -1.22 -0.73 -8.55
CA ASP A 106 -2.56 -0.25 -8.21
C ASP A 106 -2.69 0.09 -6.71
N GLU A 107 -2.07 -0.72 -5.85
CA GLU A 107 -2.07 -0.48 -4.41
C GLU A 107 -1.10 0.64 -4.03
N ALA A 108 0.04 0.73 -4.72
CA ALA A 108 1.01 1.81 -4.56
C ALA A 108 0.38 3.17 -4.86
N ILE A 109 -0.35 3.29 -5.99
CA ILE A 109 -1.08 4.51 -6.36
C ILE A 109 -2.06 4.93 -5.27
N GLN A 110 -2.75 4.00 -4.62
CA GLN A 110 -3.65 4.35 -3.51
C GLN A 110 -2.89 4.85 -2.29
N ALA A 111 -1.74 4.24 -1.97
CA ALA A 111 -0.89 4.68 -0.87
C ALA A 111 -0.34 6.09 -1.12
N TYR A 112 0.21 6.38 -2.31
CA TYR A 112 0.69 7.72 -2.64
C TYR A 112 -0.42 8.77 -2.69
N ARG A 113 -1.63 8.40 -3.17
CA ARG A 113 -2.78 9.31 -3.09
C ARG A 113 -3.12 9.70 -1.67
N GLU A 114 -3.03 8.75 -0.74
CA GLU A 114 -3.28 9.03 0.66
C GLU A 114 -2.18 9.91 1.27
N ALA A 115 -0.91 9.67 0.93
CA ALA A 115 0.19 10.55 1.31
C ALA A 115 -0.03 12.00 0.82
N VAL A 116 -0.39 12.19 -0.45
CA VAL A 116 -0.70 13.51 -1.04
C VAL A 116 -1.97 14.12 -0.44
N ARG A 117 -2.96 13.31 -0.05
CA ARG A 117 -4.17 13.80 0.63
C ARG A 117 -3.86 14.34 2.02
N LEU A 118 -2.96 13.68 2.75
CA LEU A 118 -2.53 14.06 4.10
C LEU A 118 -1.60 15.27 4.07
N ASP A 119 -0.64 15.30 3.15
CA ASP A 119 0.22 16.44 2.89
C ASP A 119 0.28 16.78 1.38
N PRO A 120 -0.54 17.74 0.92
CA PRO A 120 -0.52 18.19 -0.48
C PRO A 120 0.80 18.82 -0.94
N ASN A 121 1.67 19.22 -0.01
CA ASN A 121 2.98 19.80 -0.31
C ASN A 121 4.10 18.76 -0.29
N PHE A 122 3.80 17.48 -0.03
CA PHE A 122 4.79 16.42 -0.04
C PHE A 122 5.23 16.11 -1.48
N GLU A 123 6.34 16.72 -1.88
CA GLU A 123 6.80 16.69 -3.28
C GLU A 123 7.16 15.29 -3.74
N ASP A 124 7.82 14.50 -2.89
CA ASP A 124 8.23 13.13 -3.20
C ASP A 124 7.02 12.23 -3.46
N ALA A 125 6.00 12.27 -2.60
CA ALA A 125 4.78 11.49 -2.78
C ALA A 125 4.02 11.89 -4.06
N ARG A 126 4.05 13.16 -4.44
CA ARG A 126 3.43 13.64 -5.69
C ARG A 126 4.22 13.20 -6.92
N ALA A 127 5.54 13.21 -6.85
CA ALA A 127 6.42 12.71 -7.91
C ALA A 127 6.20 11.20 -8.10
N ASN A 128 6.28 10.42 -7.02
CA ASN A 128 6.05 8.98 -7.04
C ASN A 128 4.66 8.63 -7.58
N LEU A 129 3.61 9.34 -7.13
CA LEU A 129 2.25 9.15 -7.68
C LEU A 129 2.18 9.39 -9.19
N ALA A 130 2.87 10.42 -9.68
CA ALA A 130 2.87 10.75 -11.10
C ALA A 130 3.60 9.68 -11.91
N ASP A 131 4.74 9.19 -11.41
CA ASP A 131 5.57 8.17 -12.02
C ASP A 131 4.81 6.83 -12.09
N SER A 132 4.27 6.32 -10.99
CA SER A 132 3.50 5.06 -11.00
C SER A 132 2.25 5.16 -11.87
N GLN A 133 1.59 6.33 -11.95
CA GLN A 133 0.47 6.54 -12.87
C GLN A 133 0.90 6.66 -14.34
N GLN A 134 2.09 7.15 -14.61
CA GLN A 134 2.63 7.19 -15.96
C GLN A 134 2.99 5.79 -16.41
N GLU A 135 3.66 5.00 -15.58
CA GLU A 135 3.97 3.59 -15.86
C GLU A 135 2.70 2.78 -16.14
N GLN A 136 1.64 2.95 -15.33
CA GLN A 136 0.33 2.34 -15.60
C GLN A 136 -0.37 2.83 -16.88
N ARG A 137 -0.01 4.01 -17.39
CA ARG A 137 -0.50 4.51 -18.68
C ARG A 137 0.35 4.02 -19.85
N GLU A 138 1.62 3.76 -19.60
CA GLU A 138 2.57 3.24 -20.58
C GLU A 138 2.51 1.72 -20.70
N THR A 139 1.86 1.00 -19.77
CA THR A 139 1.40 -0.38 -20.01
C THR A 139 0.29 -0.36 -21.07
N PRO A 140 0.57 -0.67 -22.34
CA PRO A 140 -0.44 -0.61 -23.37
C PRO A 140 -1.17 -1.95 -23.31
N ILE A 141 -2.11 -2.07 -22.37
CA ILE A 141 -3.06 -3.20 -22.23
C ILE A 141 -2.35 -4.51 -21.82
N GLN A 142 -2.45 -4.91 -20.54
CA GLN A 142 -2.16 -6.28 -20.04
C GLN A 142 -1.17 -7.11 -20.88
N MET A 143 0.13 -6.89 -20.69
CA MET A 143 1.15 -7.84 -21.17
C MET A 143 1.24 -9.02 -20.20
N VAL A 144 0.15 -9.77 -20.03
CA VAL A 144 0.16 -11.03 -19.27
C VAL A 144 0.65 -12.15 -20.19
N GLY A 145 1.90 -12.57 -20.00
CA GLY A 145 2.37 -13.93 -20.31
C GLY A 145 2.69 -14.25 -21.77
N LEU A 146 3.47 -13.42 -22.48
CA LEU A 146 4.00 -13.79 -23.80
C LEU A 146 5.39 -14.42 -23.67
N ASP A 147 5.44 -15.75 -23.66
CA ASP A 147 6.64 -16.46 -24.08
C ASP A 147 6.81 -16.28 -25.59
N VAL A 148 7.69 -15.35 -25.97
CA VAL A 148 8.07 -15.05 -27.36
C VAL A 148 8.82 -16.21 -28.05
N SER A 149 9.05 -17.31 -27.34
CA SER A 149 9.68 -18.52 -27.87
C SER A 149 8.68 -19.56 -28.37
N ASP A 150 7.38 -19.40 -28.11
CA ASP A 150 6.35 -20.38 -28.48
C ASP A 150 5.73 -20.07 -29.87
N PRO A 151 6.02 -20.87 -30.91
CA PRO A 151 5.52 -20.65 -32.27
C PRO A 151 4.00 -20.92 -32.44
N GLU A 152 3.30 -21.43 -31.43
CA GLU A 152 1.87 -21.72 -31.47
C GLU A 152 0.96 -20.60 -30.92
N ASN A 153 1.52 -19.46 -30.50
CA ASN A 153 0.72 -18.37 -29.95
C ASN A 153 -0.06 -17.59 -31.05
N GLU A 154 -1.26 -18.08 -31.40
CA GLU A 154 -2.14 -17.51 -32.44
C GLU A 154 -2.68 -16.10 -32.15
N GLY A 155 -2.51 -15.58 -30.93
CA GLY A 155 -3.00 -14.26 -30.51
C GLY A 155 -2.37 -13.11 -31.30
N GLU A 156 -1.06 -13.20 -31.55
CA GLU A 156 -0.31 -12.17 -32.30
C GLU A 156 -0.68 -12.17 -33.79
N LYS A 157 -0.95 -13.35 -34.37
CA LYS A 157 -1.37 -13.45 -35.78
C LYS A 157 -2.71 -12.75 -36.02
N LYS A 158 -3.65 -12.83 -35.06
CA LYS A 158 -4.95 -12.12 -35.15
C LYS A 158 -4.78 -10.62 -34.96
N PHE A 159 -3.99 -10.16 -33.99
CA PHE A 159 -3.77 -8.72 -33.78
C PHE A 159 -3.02 -8.05 -34.94
N ALA A 160 -1.91 -8.63 -35.41
CA ALA A 160 -1.18 -8.14 -36.57
C ALA A 160 -2.05 -8.18 -37.84
N SER A 161 -2.84 -9.24 -38.05
CA SER A 161 -3.76 -9.33 -39.19
C SER A 161 -4.84 -8.25 -39.17
N THR A 162 -5.39 -7.91 -38.00
CA THR A 162 -6.45 -6.90 -37.89
C THR A 162 -5.92 -5.48 -38.14
N ILE A 163 -4.72 -5.16 -37.62
CA ILE A 163 -4.07 -3.87 -37.85
C ILE A 163 -3.69 -3.71 -39.33
N ILE A 164 -3.09 -4.73 -39.94
CA ILE A 164 -2.74 -4.71 -41.37
C ILE A 164 -3.99 -4.55 -42.25
N ALA A 165 -5.09 -5.25 -41.94
CA ALA A 165 -6.36 -5.11 -42.66
C ALA A 165 -6.94 -3.69 -42.54
N ALA A 166 -6.88 -3.07 -41.36
CA ALA A 166 -7.31 -1.69 -41.15
C ALA A 166 -6.45 -0.69 -41.93
N MET A 167 -5.12 -0.87 -41.96
CA MET A 167 -4.21 -0.01 -42.74
C MET A 167 -4.47 -0.11 -44.25
N ILE A 168 -4.71 -1.33 -44.77
CA ILE A 168 -5.04 -1.53 -46.19
C ILE A 168 -6.40 -0.89 -46.52
N MET A 169 -7.40 -1.02 -45.65
CA MET A 169 -8.71 -0.41 -45.85
C MET A 169 -8.62 1.13 -45.88
N LEU A 170 -7.83 1.73 -44.99
CA LEU A 170 -7.60 3.18 -44.99
C LEU A 170 -6.82 3.64 -46.21
N LEU A 171 -5.80 2.90 -46.63
CA LEU A 171 -5.01 3.21 -47.82
C LEU A 171 -5.87 3.15 -49.09
N THR A 172 -6.72 2.13 -49.22
CA THR A 172 -7.62 1.99 -50.37
C THR A 172 -8.68 3.08 -50.41
N LEU A 173 -9.24 3.47 -49.26
CA LEU A 173 -10.15 4.62 -49.15
C LEU A 173 -9.47 5.94 -49.53
N ALA A 174 -8.23 6.15 -49.10
CA ALA A 174 -7.45 7.34 -49.45
C ALA A 174 -7.17 7.41 -50.97
N ILE A 175 -6.81 6.28 -51.59
CA ILE A 175 -6.59 6.19 -53.05
C ILE A 175 -7.92 6.43 -53.80
N ALA A 176 -9.03 5.86 -53.35
CA ALA A 176 -10.34 6.08 -53.97
C ALA A 176 -10.77 7.55 -53.89
N ALA A 177 -10.57 8.20 -52.74
CA ALA A 177 -10.84 9.62 -52.57
C ALA A 177 -9.96 10.50 -53.49
N ALA A 178 -8.67 10.17 -53.63
CA ALA A 178 -7.76 10.87 -54.53
C ALA A 178 -8.17 10.73 -56.01
N LEU A 179 -8.65 9.56 -56.43
CA LEU A 179 -9.16 9.35 -57.80
C LEU A 179 -10.48 10.09 -58.07
N MET A 180 -11.36 10.22 -57.08
CA MET A 180 -12.62 10.96 -57.21
C MET A 180 -12.42 12.49 -57.23
N ASN A 181 -11.43 13.02 -56.48
CA ASN A 181 -11.12 14.45 -56.43
C ASN A 181 -10.16 14.92 -57.55
N GLY A 182 -9.60 13.99 -58.33
CA GLY A 182 -8.68 14.27 -59.45
C GLY A 182 -9.35 14.41 -60.82
N ARG A 183 -10.67 14.63 -60.89
CA ARG A 183 -11.42 14.90 -62.12
C ARG A 183 -11.95 16.33 -62.17
#